data_AF-A0A3D0VF52-F1
#
_entry.id   AF-A0A3D0VF52-F1
#
_cell.length_a   1.000
_cell.length_b   1.000
_cell.length_c   1.000
_cell.angle_alpha   90.00
_cell.angle_beta   90.00
_cell.angle_gamma   90.00
#
_symmetry.space_group_name_H-M   'P 1'
#
loop_
_entity.id
_entity.type
_entity.pdbx_description
1 polymer ?
#
loop_
_entity_poly.entity_id
_entity_poly.type
_entity_poly.pdbx_seq_one_letter_code
_entity_poly.pdbx_strand_id
1 'polypeptide(L)'
;QFPFTSAGQLRATVLELWRNSTVREERYAAIDLSSLRSVARDQLMLPVYEEIIRSGAWWDFVDGVSHRIGGLLQAHRPMMTELLLAWSTDQDFWIRRAAITSQLKAKASTDQHLLRAVIEPNLADPKFFIRKAIGWTLREYSKTDPDWVRQFVSEKGAQLSPLSRKEALRHLEPGTTAGVTAAG
;
A
#
# COMPACT_ATOMS: atom_id res chain seq x y z
N GLN A 1 -15.98 -25.97 -7.02
CA GLN A 1 -14.97 -26.75 -7.77
C GLN A 1 -13.60 -26.23 -7.37
N PHE A 2 -12.72 -27.10 -6.90
CA PHE A 2 -11.28 -26.88 -6.74
C PHE A 2 -10.58 -28.09 -7.39
N PRO A 3 -9.43 -27.90 -8.05
CA PRO A 3 -8.68 -26.66 -8.23
C PRO A 3 -9.24 -25.72 -9.33
N PHE A 4 -8.82 -24.45 -9.33
CA PHE A 4 -9.07 -23.52 -10.43
C PHE A 4 -8.34 -24.00 -11.71
N THR A 5 -9.01 -23.89 -12.84
CA THR A 5 -8.53 -24.38 -14.15
C THR A 5 -7.79 -23.33 -14.97
N SER A 6 -7.93 -22.04 -14.63
CA SER A 6 -7.19 -20.94 -15.28
C SER A 6 -7.10 -19.68 -14.42
N ALA A 7 -6.18 -18.79 -14.77
CA ALA A 7 -6.08 -17.45 -14.18
C ALA A 7 -7.35 -16.62 -14.43
N GLY A 8 -7.99 -16.78 -15.60
CA GLY A 8 -9.26 -16.14 -15.93
C GLY A 8 -10.41 -16.60 -15.03
N GLN A 9 -10.52 -17.91 -14.78
CA GLN A 9 -11.51 -18.45 -13.84
C GLN A 9 -11.29 -17.90 -12.43
N LEU A 10 -10.04 -17.88 -11.96
CA LEU A 10 -9.71 -17.34 -10.64
C LEU A 10 -10.12 -15.87 -10.50
N ARG A 11 -9.83 -15.02 -11.51
CA ARG A 11 -10.28 -13.62 -11.52
C ARG A 11 -11.80 -13.50 -11.43
N ALA A 12 -12.52 -14.29 -12.23
CA ALA A 12 -13.98 -14.29 -12.21
C ALA A 12 -14.52 -14.67 -10.83
N THR A 13 -13.95 -15.71 -10.20
CA THR A 13 -14.34 -16.12 -8.84
C THR A 13 -14.04 -15.05 -7.79
N VAL A 14 -12.89 -14.37 -7.88
CA VAL A 14 -12.57 -13.24 -6.97
C VAL A 14 -13.64 -12.15 -7.08
N LEU A 15 -13.98 -11.74 -8.30
CA LEU A 15 -14.99 -10.70 -8.53
C LEU A 15 -16.39 -11.14 -8.11
N GLU A 16 -16.76 -12.39 -8.38
CA GLU A 16 -18.05 -12.97 -7.98
C GLU A 16 -18.21 -12.94 -6.46
N LEU A 17 -17.22 -13.44 -5.72
CA LEU A 17 -17.22 -13.42 -4.26
C LEU A 17 -17.25 -11.99 -3.72
N TRP A 18 -16.44 -11.10 -4.30
CA TRP A 18 -16.37 -9.71 -3.88
C TRP A 18 -17.71 -8.98 -4.02
N ARG A 19 -18.36 -9.13 -5.19
CA ARG A 19 -19.61 -8.42 -5.53
C ARG A 19 -20.83 -8.97 -4.81
N ASN A 20 -20.90 -10.29 -4.63
CA ASN A 20 -22.09 -10.95 -4.06
C ASN A 20 -22.04 -11.07 -2.54
N SER A 21 -20.88 -10.83 -1.92
CA SER A 21 -20.76 -10.93 -0.47
C SER A 21 -21.27 -9.68 0.25
N THR A 22 -22.10 -9.93 1.27
CA THR A 22 -22.50 -8.96 2.30
C THR A 22 -21.70 -9.13 3.60
N VAL A 23 -20.85 -10.17 3.69
CA VAL A 23 -20.07 -10.54 4.87
C VAL A 23 -18.61 -10.12 4.68
N ARG A 24 -18.02 -9.48 5.70
CA ARG A 24 -16.67 -8.89 5.58
C ARG A 24 -15.60 -9.97 5.37
N GLU A 25 -15.76 -11.10 6.03
CA GLU A 25 -14.86 -12.26 6.01
C GLU A 25 -14.80 -12.91 4.62
N GLU A 26 -15.93 -12.98 3.92
CA GLU A 26 -15.99 -13.49 2.55
C GLU A 26 -15.29 -12.55 1.57
N ARG A 27 -15.37 -11.23 1.78
CA ARG A 27 -14.58 -10.26 1.02
C ARG A 27 -13.08 -10.40 1.26
N TYR A 28 -12.66 -10.74 2.48
CA TYR A 28 -11.26 -11.10 2.72
C TYR A 28 -10.87 -12.37 1.98
N ALA A 29 -11.73 -13.39 1.93
CA ALA A 29 -11.47 -14.60 1.17
C ALA A 29 -11.29 -14.30 -0.34
N ALA A 30 -12.09 -13.38 -0.90
CA ALA A 30 -11.92 -12.91 -2.27
C ALA A 30 -10.53 -12.26 -2.48
N ILE A 31 -10.10 -11.40 -1.55
CA ILE A 31 -8.75 -10.81 -1.58
C ILE A 31 -7.69 -11.91 -1.47
N ASP A 32 -7.81 -12.86 -0.56
CA ASP A 32 -6.83 -13.93 -0.34
C ASP A 32 -6.63 -14.82 -1.57
N LEU A 33 -7.70 -15.13 -2.30
CA LEU A 33 -7.61 -15.86 -3.58
C LEU A 33 -6.71 -15.17 -4.60
N SER A 34 -6.63 -13.84 -4.58
CA SER A 34 -5.74 -13.09 -5.49
C SER A 34 -4.26 -13.13 -5.09
N SER A 35 -3.88 -13.83 -4.01
CA SER A 35 -2.48 -14.12 -3.65
C SER A 35 -1.93 -15.40 -4.29
N LEU A 36 -2.78 -16.20 -4.94
CA LEU A 36 -2.37 -17.47 -5.55
C LEU A 36 -1.33 -17.23 -6.65
N ARG A 37 -0.35 -18.14 -6.71
CA ARG A 37 0.83 -18.02 -7.61
C ARG A 37 0.46 -17.83 -9.09
N SER A 38 -0.67 -18.39 -9.52
CA SER A 38 -1.17 -18.29 -10.90
C SER A 38 -1.53 -16.86 -11.33
N VAL A 39 -1.79 -15.96 -10.38
CA VAL A 39 -2.20 -14.57 -10.65
C VAL A 39 -1.38 -13.51 -9.92
N ALA A 40 -0.47 -13.90 -9.02
CA ALA A 40 0.30 -12.97 -8.19
C ALA A 40 1.15 -11.93 -8.98
N ARG A 41 1.48 -12.21 -10.24
CA ARG A 41 2.19 -11.29 -11.16
C ARG A 41 1.40 -10.98 -12.43
N ASP A 42 0.13 -11.36 -12.48
CA ASP A 42 -0.71 -11.16 -13.65
C ASP A 42 -1.26 -9.73 -13.65
N GLN A 43 -0.83 -8.91 -14.62
CA GLN A 43 -1.30 -7.54 -14.77
C GLN A 43 -2.82 -7.46 -14.99
N LEU A 44 -3.47 -8.53 -15.45
CA LEU A 44 -4.92 -8.60 -15.59
C LEU A 44 -5.66 -8.63 -14.25
N MET A 45 -4.95 -8.75 -13.13
CA MET A 45 -5.51 -8.53 -11.79
C MET A 45 -5.72 -7.05 -11.46
N LEU A 46 -5.08 -6.13 -12.19
CA LEU A 46 -5.13 -4.72 -11.86
C LEU A 46 -6.57 -4.15 -11.84
N PRO A 47 -7.44 -4.41 -12.83
CA PRO A 47 -8.83 -3.98 -12.77
C PRO A 47 -9.60 -4.57 -11.58
N VAL A 48 -9.24 -5.79 -11.14
CA VAL A 48 -9.83 -6.42 -9.95
C VAL A 48 -9.44 -5.65 -8.68
N TYR A 49 -8.16 -5.29 -8.56
CA TYR A 49 -7.68 -4.52 -7.40
C TYR A 49 -8.27 -3.11 -7.38
N GLU A 50 -8.37 -2.44 -8.53
CA GLU A 50 -9.02 -1.14 -8.62
C GLU A 50 -10.50 -1.21 -8.20
N GLU A 51 -11.24 -2.22 -8.65
CA GLU A 51 -12.63 -2.43 -8.24
C GLU A 51 -12.75 -2.65 -6.72
N ILE A 52 -11.87 -3.48 -6.13
CA ILE A 52 -11.82 -3.71 -4.68
C ILE A 52 -11.58 -2.40 -3.93
N ILE A 53 -10.66 -1.56 -4.41
CA ILE A 53 -10.35 -0.27 -3.78
C ILE A 53 -11.57 0.66 -3.82
N ARG A 54 -12.15 0.88 -5.02
CA ARG A 54 -13.23 1.84 -5.22
C ARG A 54 -14.54 1.41 -4.57
N SER A 55 -14.90 0.14 -4.68
CA SER A 55 -16.17 -0.39 -4.13
C SER A 55 -16.07 -0.82 -2.67
N GLY A 56 -14.87 -1.13 -2.18
CA GLY A 56 -14.63 -1.49 -0.77
C GLY A 56 -14.55 -0.28 0.13
N ALA A 57 -13.93 0.81 -0.35
CA ALA A 57 -13.85 2.12 0.29
C ALA A 57 -13.59 2.11 1.81
N TRP A 58 -12.77 1.17 2.27
CA TRP A 58 -12.34 1.03 3.66
C TRP A 58 -10.90 0.51 3.74
N TRP A 59 -10.19 0.89 4.81
CA TRP A 59 -8.74 0.74 4.89
C TRP A 59 -8.26 -0.71 4.80
N ASP A 60 -9.01 -1.66 5.34
CA ASP A 60 -8.66 -3.08 5.37
C ASP A 60 -8.69 -3.71 3.98
N PHE A 61 -9.68 -3.36 3.15
CA PHE A 61 -9.76 -3.85 1.77
C PHE A 61 -8.70 -3.23 0.89
N VAL A 62 -8.49 -1.91 1.02
CA VAL A 62 -7.47 -1.17 0.29
C VAL A 62 -6.08 -1.69 0.64
N ASP A 63 -5.76 -1.75 1.93
CA ASP A 63 -4.46 -2.25 2.41
C ASP A 63 -4.29 -3.76 2.12
N GLY A 64 -5.41 -4.50 2.07
CA GLY A 64 -5.46 -5.91 1.68
C GLY A 64 -4.92 -6.14 0.27
N VAL A 65 -5.07 -5.19 -0.66
CA VAL A 65 -4.51 -5.30 -2.02
C VAL A 65 -3.19 -4.55 -2.23
N SER A 66 -2.77 -3.69 -1.30
CA SER A 66 -1.51 -2.90 -1.44
C SER A 66 -0.26 -3.77 -1.67
N HIS A 67 -0.14 -4.92 -0.99
CA HIS A 67 1.00 -5.82 -1.23
C HIS A 67 0.99 -6.42 -2.64
N ARG A 68 -0.20 -6.69 -3.19
CA ARG A 68 -0.38 -7.26 -4.53
C ARG A 68 -0.05 -6.23 -5.60
N ILE A 69 -0.46 -4.97 -5.40
CA ILE A 69 -0.04 -3.82 -6.20
C ILE A 69 1.48 -3.67 -6.17
N GLY A 70 2.11 -3.79 -4.99
CA GLY A 70 3.57 -3.81 -4.86
C GLY A 70 4.23 -4.96 -5.64
N GLY A 71 3.62 -6.15 -5.63
CA GLY A 71 4.06 -7.29 -6.43
C GLY A 71 4.00 -7.01 -7.93
N LEU A 72 2.91 -6.41 -8.40
CA LEU A 72 2.77 -5.96 -9.80
C LEU A 72 3.80 -4.89 -10.16
N LEU A 73 4.06 -3.93 -9.26
CA LEU A 73 5.09 -2.90 -9.48
C LEU A 73 6.48 -3.51 -9.69
N GLN A 74 6.83 -4.55 -8.93
CA GLN A 74 8.12 -5.22 -9.12
C GLN A 74 8.17 -6.04 -10.42
N ALA A 75 7.04 -6.59 -10.87
CA ALA A 75 6.98 -7.39 -12.09
C ALA A 75 6.87 -6.54 -13.38
N HIS A 76 6.20 -5.39 -13.32
CA HIS A 76 5.78 -4.59 -14.48
C HIS A 76 6.08 -3.10 -14.25
N ARG A 77 7.34 -2.80 -13.88
CA ARG A 77 7.73 -1.51 -13.32
C ARG A 77 7.34 -0.29 -14.17
N PRO A 78 7.60 -0.21 -15.50
CA PRO A 78 7.26 0.98 -16.27
C PRO A 78 5.77 1.33 -16.23
N MET A 79 4.91 0.33 -16.51
CA MET A 79 3.45 0.50 -16.54
C MET A 79 2.90 0.84 -15.15
N MET A 80 3.36 0.14 -14.11
CA MET A 80 2.86 0.37 -12.75
C MET A 80 3.34 1.70 -12.17
N THR A 81 4.56 2.15 -12.50
CA THR A 81 5.04 3.49 -12.11
C THR A 81 4.13 4.58 -12.69
N GLU A 82 3.82 4.53 -13.99
CA GLU A 82 2.92 5.49 -14.64
C GLU A 82 1.53 5.50 -13.99
N LEU A 83 0.98 4.32 -13.75
CA LEU A 83 -0.32 4.17 -13.09
C LEU A 83 -0.31 4.76 -11.67
N LEU A 84 0.69 4.44 -10.86
CA LEU A 84 0.76 4.88 -9.46
C LEU A 84 0.94 6.40 -9.36
N LEU A 85 1.64 7.02 -10.32
CA LEU A 85 1.71 8.47 -10.44
C LEU A 85 0.32 9.07 -10.73
N ALA A 86 -0.42 8.50 -11.69
CA ALA A 86 -1.80 8.94 -11.96
C ALA A 86 -2.70 8.77 -10.71
N TRP A 87 -2.66 7.59 -10.09
CA TRP A 87 -3.43 7.27 -8.88
C TRP A 87 -3.11 8.18 -7.69
N SER A 88 -1.88 8.72 -7.59
CA SER A 88 -1.51 9.63 -6.52
C SER A 88 -2.29 10.95 -6.50
N THR A 89 -2.97 11.28 -7.62
CA THR A 89 -3.81 12.47 -7.79
C THR A 89 -5.28 12.17 -8.09
N ASP A 90 -5.69 10.89 -8.00
CA ASP A 90 -7.08 10.48 -8.23
C ASP A 90 -8.04 11.21 -7.28
N GLN A 91 -9.29 11.44 -7.70
CA GLN A 91 -10.29 12.10 -6.86
C GLN A 91 -10.68 11.23 -5.65
N ASP A 92 -10.67 9.91 -5.83
CA ASP A 92 -10.88 8.95 -4.75
C ASP A 92 -9.61 8.82 -3.88
N PHE A 93 -9.73 9.21 -2.61
CA PHE A 93 -8.60 9.15 -1.69
C PHE A 93 -8.18 7.71 -1.35
N TRP A 94 -9.04 6.71 -1.57
CA TRP A 94 -8.66 5.30 -1.41
C TRP A 94 -7.69 4.84 -2.51
N ILE A 95 -7.85 5.35 -3.72
CA ILE A 95 -6.89 5.14 -4.82
C ILE A 95 -5.57 5.85 -4.52
N ARG A 96 -5.62 7.10 -4.03
CA ARG A 96 -4.41 7.79 -3.56
C ARG A 96 -3.71 7.02 -2.42
N ARG A 97 -4.47 6.47 -1.47
CA ARG A 97 -3.93 5.61 -0.40
C ARG A 97 -3.26 4.36 -0.95
N ALA A 98 -3.86 3.70 -1.94
CA ALA A 98 -3.26 2.54 -2.60
C ALA A 98 -1.93 2.92 -3.28
N ALA A 99 -1.86 4.08 -3.93
CA ALA A 99 -0.61 4.59 -4.50
C ALA A 99 0.48 4.81 -3.45
N ILE A 100 0.15 5.50 -2.35
CA ILE A 100 1.07 5.78 -1.24
C ILE A 100 1.59 4.49 -0.59
N THR A 101 0.75 3.48 -0.42
CA THR A 101 1.10 2.23 0.26
C THR A 101 1.63 1.13 -0.65
N SER A 102 1.73 1.39 -1.97
CA SER A 102 2.14 0.40 -2.99
C SER A 102 3.52 -0.22 -2.74
N GLN A 103 4.43 0.51 -2.09
CA GLN A 103 5.81 0.08 -1.85
C GLN A 103 6.06 -0.40 -0.41
N LEU A 104 5.01 -0.53 0.42
CA LEU A 104 5.14 -0.74 1.86
C LEU A 104 6.04 -1.93 2.27
N LYS A 105 6.09 -2.99 1.47
CA LYS A 105 6.90 -4.20 1.74
C LYS A 105 8.10 -4.38 0.81
N ALA A 106 8.44 -3.37 0.01
CA ALA A 106 9.50 -3.45 -0.98
C ALA A 106 10.92 -3.40 -0.36
N LYS A 107 11.09 -2.85 0.85
CA LYS A 107 12.39 -2.77 1.54
C LYS A 107 13.48 -2.16 0.64
N ALA A 108 14.58 -2.87 0.38
CA ALA A 108 15.66 -2.42 -0.50
C ALA A 108 15.22 -2.25 -1.97
N SER A 109 14.07 -2.82 -2.37
CA SER A 109 13.49 -2.67 -3.71
C SER A 109 12.56 -1.45 -3.84
N THR A 110 12.41 -0.65 -2.77
CA THR A 110 11.66 0.61 -2.81
C THR A 110 12.32 1.59 -3.77
N ASP A 111 11.53 2.10 -4.71
CA ASP A 111 11.88 3.21 -5.57
C ASP A 111 11.62 4.52 -4.82
N GLN A 112 12.69 5.18 -4.38
CA GLN A 112 12.62 6.43 -3.63
C GLN A 112 12.01 7.58 -4.45
N HIS A 113 12.24 7.61 -5.76
CA HIS A 113 11.68 8.64 -6.64
C HIS A 113 10.17 8.48 -6.75
N LEU A 114 9.70 7.26 -7.02
CA LEU A 114 8.25 6.98 -7.05
C LEU A 114 7.62 7.20 -5.67
N LEU A 115 8.27 6.76 -4.59
CA LEU A 115 7.75 6.93 -3.23
C LEU A 115 7.53 8.42 -2.90
N ARG A 116 8.52 9.26 -3.20
CA ARG A 116 8.40 10.71 -3.08
C ARG A 116 7.25 11.24 -3.95
N ALA A 117 7.23 10.86 -5.22
CA ALA A 117 6.26 11.38 -6.20
C ALA A 117 4.81 11.05 -5.85
N VAL A 118 4.52 9.90 -5.24
CA VAL A 118 3.15 9.56 -4.81
C VAL A 118 2.75 10.22 -3.48
N ILE A 119 3.71 10.56 -2.62
CA ILE A 119 3.45 11.22 -1.33
C ILE A 119 3.25 12.73 -1.50
N GLU A 120 4.09 13.39 -2.31
CA GLU A 120 4.14 14.86 -2.39
C GLU A 120 2.79 15.54 -2.70
N PRO A 121 1.96 15.04 -3.65
CA PRO A 121 0.64 15.60 -3.92
C PRO A 121 -0.34 15.53 -2.74
N ASN A 122 -0.07 14.68 -1.76
CA ASN A 122 -0.96 14.33 -0.66
C ASN A 122 -0.53 14.92 0.71
N LEU A 123 0.59 15.67 0.76
CA LEU A 123 1.17 16.17 2.02
C LEU A 123 0.19 17.01 2.85
N ALA A 124 -0.56 17.90 2.19
CA ALA A 124 -1.52 18.81 2.81
C ALA A 124 -2.92 18.21 3.00
N ASP A 125 -3.17 16.96 2.58
CA ASP A 125 -4.50 16.35 2.61
C ASP A 125 -5.02 16.28 4.07
N PRO A 126 -6.24 16.79 4.37
CA PRO A 126 -6.79 16.79 5.71
C PRO A 126 -7.27 15.41 6.19
N LYS A 127 -7.46 14.44 5.28
CA LYS A 127 -8.05 13.14 5.59
C LYS A 127 -7.14 12.31 6.47
N PHE A 128 -7.71 11.78 7.55
CA PHE A 128 -7.02 10.91 8.50
C PHE A 128 -6.31 9.72 7.82
N PHE A 129 -7.00 9.03 6.90
CA PHE A 129 -6.45 7.84 6.24
C PHE A 129 -5.29 8.15 5.30
N ILE A 130 -5.26 9.31 4.65
CA ILE A 130 -4.11 9.73 3.84
C ILE A 130 -2.91 10.04 4.76
N ARG A 131 -3.12 10.83 5.81
CA ARG A 131 -2.08 11.16 6.79
C ARG A 131 -1.47 9.92 7.44
N LYS A 132 -2.29 8.92 7.77
CA LYS A 132 -1.85 7.62 8.28
C LYS A 132 -1.09 6.81 7.24
N ALA A 133 -1.51 6.82 5.98
CA ALA A 133 -0.81 6.12 4.90
C ALA A 133 0.61 6.68 4.69
N ILE A 134 0.75 8.01 4.63
CA ILE A 134 2.04 8.69 4.51
C ILE A 134 2.94 8.33 5.69
N GLY A 135 2.45 8.54 6.92
CA GLY A 135 3.21 8.25 8.13
C GLY A 135 3.61 6.78 8.24
N TRP A 136 2.71 5.85 7.92
CA TRP A 136 3.00 4.42 7.94
C TRP A 136 4.04 4.01 6.89
N THR A 137 3.90 4.50 5.66
CA THR A 137 4.83 4.15 4.58
C THR A 137 6.25 4.64 4.89
N LEU A 138 6.38 5.89 5.36
CA LEU A 138 7.67 6.43 5.79
C LEU A 138 8.24 5.67 7.01
N ARG A 139 7.40 5.34 7.99
CA ARG A 139 7.80 4.56 9.17
C ARG A 139 8.26 3.15 8.81
N GLU A 140 7.62 2.52 7.84
CA GLU A 140 8.01 1.18 7.40
C GLU A 140 9.31 1.25 6.60
N TYR A 141 9.46 2.27 5.75
CA TYR A 141 10.68 2.44 4.95
C TYR A 141 11.89 2.87 5.78
N SER A 142 11.69 3.59 6.91
CA SER A 142 12.79 3.98 7.80
C SER A 142 13.51 2.80 8.46
N LYS A 143 12.89 1.60 8.46
CA LYS A 143 13.56 0.35 8.85
C LYS A 143 14.60 -0.12 7.84
N THR A 144 14.55 0.39 6.61
CA THR A 144 15.49 0.09 5.52
C THR A 144 16.43 1.25 5.28
N ASP A 145 15.91 2.46 5.12
CA ASP A 145 16.69 3.67 4.86
C ASP A 145 16.25 4.79 5.82
N PRO A 146 16.77 4.81 7.06
CA PRO A 146 16.40 5.81 8.05
C PRO A 146 16.85 7.22 7.67
N ASP A 147 17.99 7.37 6.99
CA ASP A 147 18.55 8.67 6.63
C ASP A 147 17.74 9.35 5.54
N TRP A 148 17.31 8.60 4.51
CA TRP A 148 16.40 9.11 3.51
C TRP A 148 15.08 9.59 4.12
N VAL A 149 14.52 8.85 5.08
CA VAL A 149 13.28 9.27 5.76
C VAL A 149 13.50 10.52 6.60
N ARG A 150 14.63 10.66 7.32
CA ARG A 150 14.96 11.91 8.04
C ARG A 150 15.05 13.09 7.08
N GLN A 151 15.75 12.92 5.97
CA GLN A 151 15.91 13.96 4.96
C GLN A 151 14.55 14.37 4.37
N PHE A 152 13.73 13.41 3.93
CA PHE A 152 12.40 13.67 3.39
C PHE A 152 11.52 14.42 4.39
N VAL A 153 11.50 13.99 5.66
CA VAL A 153 10.70 14.63 6.72
C VAL A 153 11.25 16.02 7.07
N SER A 154 12.57 16.23 7.03
CA SER A 154 13.18 17.54 7.21
C SER A 154 12.78 18.51 6.09
N GLU A 155 12.90 18.06 4.84
CA GLU A 155 12.58 18.87 3.65
C GLU A 155 11.09 19.21 3.55
N LYS A 156 10.20 18.26 3.86
CA LYS A 156 8.74 18.42 3.72
C LYS A 156 8.03 18.70 5.05
N GLY A 157 8.76 18.88 6.13
CA GLY A 157 8.24 18.88 7.50
C GLY A 157 7.17 19.93 7.76
N ALA A 158 7.26 21.10 7.12
CA ALA A 158 6.25 22.16 7.24
C ALA A 158 4.92 21.83 6.55
N GLN A 159 4.94 20.93 5.55
CA GLN A 159 3.75 20.52 4.79
C GLN A 159 3.14 19.22 5.35
N LEU A 160 3.95 18.36 5.98
CA LEU A 160 3.48 17.14 6.63
C LEU A 160 2.58 17.46 7.81
N SER A 161 1.46 16.75 7.91
CA SER A 161 0.64 16.81 9.12
C SER A 161 1.45 16.36 10.36
N PRO A 162 1.17 16.89 11.56
CA PRO A 162 1.82 16.44 12.80
C PRO A 162 1.69 14.93 13.02
N LEU A 163 0.56 14.34 12.63
CA LEU A 163 0.32 12.90 12.69
C LEU A 163 1.29 12.13 11.78
N SER A 164 1.41 12.55 10.52
CA SER A 164 2.30 11.90 9.54
C SER A 164 3.76 11.98 9.97
N ARG A 165 4.20 13.15 10.45
CA ARG A 165 5.56 13.35 10.96
C ARG A 165 5.86 12.47 12.18
N LYS A 166 4.97 12.46 13.18
CA LYS A 166 5.12 11.63 14.38
C LYS A 166 5.22 10.15 14.03
N GLU A 167 4.36 9.67 13.12
CA GLU A 167 4.38 8.27 12.70
C GLU A 167 5.65 7.92 11.94
N ALA A 168 6.07 8.76 10.99
CA ALA A 168 7.26 8.54 10.17
C ALA A 168 8.55 8.41 11.00
N LEU A 169 8.69 9.27 12.03
CA LEU A 169 9.90 9.34 12.86
C LEU A 169 9.88 8.40 14.07
N ARG A 170 8.82 7.62 14.29
CA ARG A 170 8.62 6.82 15.51
C ARG A 170 9.78 5.89 15.87
N HIS A 171 10.49 5.36 14.87
CA HIS A 171 11.64 4.47 15.07
C HIS A 171 13.00 5.19 15.08
N LEU A 172 13.00 6.51 14.83
CA LEU A 172 14.20 7.33 14.66
C LEU A 172 14.45 8.28 15.82
N GLU A 173 13.45 8.52 16.67
CA GLU A 173 13.57 9.32 17.88
C GLU A 173 14.28 8.50 19.00
N PRO A 174 15.31 9.07 19.65
CA PRO A 174 15.97 8.42 20.78
C PRO A 174 14.96 8.19 21.92
N GLY A 175 14.66 6.91 22.21
CA GLY A 175 13.73 6.52 23.29
C GLY A 175 12.77 5.35 22.97
N THR A 176 12.75 4.82 21.74
CA THR A 176 11.82 3.72 21.34
C THR A 176 12.51 2.35 21.12
N THR A 177 13.72 2.14 21.63
CA THR A 177 14.28 0.78 21.75
C THR A 177 13.83 0.14 23.05
N ALA A 178 12.85 -0.76 22.95
CA ALA A 178 12.47 -1.66 24.02
C ALA A 178 13.69 -2.47 24.47
N GLY A 179 13.96 -2.43 25.78
CA GLY A 179 14.94 -3.27 26.41
C GLY A 179 14.58 -4.74 26.25
N VAL A 180 15.56 -5.51 25.80
CA VAL A 180 15.78 -6.85 26.33
C VAL A 180 17.18 -6.81 26.93
N THR A 181 17.20 -6.52 28.22
CA THR A 181 18.28 -6.91 29.11
C THR A 181 18.43 -8.43 29.02
N ALA A 182 19.57 -8.89 28.52
CA ALA A 182 20.04 -10.25 28.80
C ALA A 182 20.38 -10.31 30.29
N ALA A 183 19.76 -11.23 31.01
CA ALA A 183 20.10 -11.60 32.37
C ALA A 183 20.23 -13.13 32.41
N GLY A 184 21.35 -13.61 32.96
CA GLY A 184 21.58 -15.01 33.35
C GLY A 184 22.38 -15.81 32.35
#